data_AF-A0A3E1EDE1-F1
#
_entry.id   AF-A0A3E1EDE1-F1
#
_cell.length_a   1.000
_cell.length_b   1.000
_cell.length_c   1.000
_cell.angle_alpha   90.00
_cell.angle_beta   90.00
_cell.angle_gamma   90.00
#
_symmetry.space_group_name_H-M   'P 1'
#
loop_
_entity.id
_entity.type
_entity.pdbx_description
1 polymer ?
#
loop_
_entity_poly.entity_id
_entity_poly.type
_entity_poly.pdbx_seq_one_letter_code
_entity_poly.pdbx_strand_id
1 'polypeptide(L)'
;MHPPILADLPPDEKSQNREKRTRAGRRSKYRAVLLRSENLLSRTPAQADAFLDYLLSVGHLQEIFFHWRPALHDPDDDLILELAVAAGCRYIVSHNIRDFQGVKRWGIEALTPGRFLHRIDPTSQPPLPPSS
;
A
#
# COMPACT_ATOMS: atom_id res chain seq x y z
N MET A 1 21.22 -28.56 -1.91
CA MET A 1 21.54 -27.72 -3.09
C MET A 1 20.90 -26.36 -2.84
N HIS A 2 21.67 -25.37 -2.37
CA HIS A 2 21.16 -24.01 -2.13
C HIS A 2 21.06 -23.26 -3.47
N PRO A 3 19.99 -22.49 -3.74
CA PRO A 3 19.94 -21.63 -4.91
C PRO A 3 20.97 -20.50 -4.76
N PRO A 4 21.58 -20.03 -5.86
CA PRO A 4 22.54 -18.93 -5.81
C PRO A 4 21.84 -17.63 -5.41
N ILE A 5 22.50 -16.85 -4.55
CA ILE A 5 22.07 -15.50 -4.17
C ILE A 5 22.15 -14.64 -5.43
N LEU A 6 20.99 -14.21 -5.93
CA LEU A 6 20.87 -13.23 -7.01
C LEU A 6 21.49 -11.91 -6.52
N ALA A 7 22.67 -11.57 -7.04
CA ALA A 7 23.28 -10.26 -6.81
C ALA A 7 22.36 -9.18 -7.41
N ASP A 8 22.08 -8.13 -6.63
CA ASP A 8 21.35 -6.94 -7.08
C ASP A 8 22.08 -6.29 -8.26
N LEU A 9 21.65 -6.60 -9.48
CA LEU A 9 22.09 -5.90 -10.69
C LEU A 9 21.56 -4.46 -10.66
N PRO A 10 22.36 -3.46 -11.05
CA PRO A 10 21.87 -2.08 -11.14
C PRO A 10 20.69 -2.00 -12.11
N PRO A 11 19.66 -1.21 -11.79
CA PRO A 11 18.42 -1.21 -12.54
C PRO A 11 18.61 -0.71 -13.99
N ASP A 12 18.09 -1.47 -14.96
CA ASP A 12 18.11 -1.16 -16.40
C ASP A 12 17.42 0.18 -16.72
N GLU A 13 18.00 0.95 -17.66
CA GLU A 13 17.54 2.28 -18.05
C GLU A 13 16.10 2.27 -18.61
N LYS A 14 15.70 1.19 -19.31
CA LYS A 14 14.32 1.02 -19.81
C LYS A 14 13.34 0.80 -18.67
N SER A 15 13.72 0.01 -17.67
CA SER A 15 12.95 -0.21 -16.45
C SER A 15 12.75 1.10 -15.68
N GLN A 16 13.82 1.91 -15.57
CA GLN A 16 13.75 3.23 -14.94
C GLN A 16 12.82 4.20 -15.69
N ASN A 17 12.85 4.20 -17.01
CA ASN A 17 11.99 5.09 -17.81
C ASN A 17 10.50 4.66 -17.73
N ARG A 18 10.22 3.35 -17.70
CA ARG A 18 8.87 2.80 -17.52
C ARG A 18 8.33 3.10 -16.11
N GLU A 19 9.18 3.01 -15.10
CA GLU A 19 8.84 3.36 -13.73
C GLU A 19 8.54 4.86 -13.56
N LYS A 20 9.38 5.74 -14.15
CA LYS A 20 9.14 7.20 -14.18
C LYS A 20 7.81 7.54 -14.84
N ARG A 21 7.50 6.94 -16.00
CA ARG A 21 6.20 7.14 -16.69
C ARG A 21 5.02 6.65 -15.85
N THR A 22 5.16 5.51 -15.18
CA THR A 22 4.12 4.93 -14.33
C THR A 22 3.80 5.82 -13.13
N ARG A 23 4.84 6.35 -12.46
CA ARG A 23 4.66 7.28 -11.33
C ARG A 23 3.95 8.56 -11.75
N ALA A 24 4.34 9.17 -12.88
CA ALA A 24 3.70 10.38 -13.40
C ALA A 24 2.20 10.15 -13.70
N GLY A 25 1.84 9.02 -14.30
CA GLY A 25 0.44 8.67 -14.58
C GLY A 25 -0.40 8.48 -13.31
N ARG A 26 0.13 7.78 -12.29
CA ARG A 26 -0.55 7.58 -11.01
C ARG A 26 -0.74 8.90 -10.26
N ARG A 27 0.30 9.75 -10.24
CA ARG A 27 0.24 11.09 -9.65
C ARG A 27 -0.91 11.90 -10.24
N SER A 28 -1.04 11.92 -11.57
CA SER A 28 -2.11 12.69 -12.22
C SER A 28 -3.51 12.23 -11.78
N LYS A 29 -3.73 10.92 -11.64
CA LYS A 29 -5.02 10.36 -11.20
C LYS A 29 -5.32 10.74 -9.75
N TYR A 30 -4.35 10.56 -8.85
CA TYR A 30 -4.53 10.91 -7.43
C TYR A 30 -4.70 12.41 -7.23
N ARG A 31 -3.93 13.23 -7.96
CA ARG A 31 -4.05 14.69 -7.93
C ARG A 31 -5.45 15.16 -8.35
N ALA A 32 -6.03 14.56 -9.39
CA ALA A 32 -7.38 14.89 -9.86
C ALA A 32 -8.48 14.58 -8.84
N VAL A 33 -8.25 13.63 -7.93
CA VAL A 33 -9.16 13.31 -6.82
C VAL A 33 -8.87 14.21 -5.62
N LEU A 34 -7.60 14.34 -5.22
CA LEU A 34 -7.20 15.04 -4.01
C LEU A 34 -7.44 16.55 -4.08
N LEU A 35 -7.36 17.16 -5.27
CA LEU A 35 -7.59 18.59 -5.46
C LEU A 35 -9.07 18.98 -5.58
N ARG A 36 -10.00 18.04 -5.48
CA ARG A 36 -11.43 18.36 -5.35
C ARG A 36 -11.67 19.02 -4.00
N SER A 37 -12.56 20.01 -3.95
CA SER A 37 -12.80 20.83 -2.75
C SER A 37 -13.13 20.02 -1.51
N GLU A 38 -13.88 18.94 -1.67
CA GLU A 38 -14.29 18.02 -0.60
C GLU A 38 -13.14 17.18 -0.03
N ASN A 39 -12.04 17.02 -0.78
CA ASN A 39 -10.90 16.18 -0.40
C ASN A 39 -9.70 16.96 0.13
N LEU A 40 -9.71 18.29 0.03
CA LEU A 40 -8.61 19.13 0.51
C LEU A 40 -8.50 19.12 2.05
N LEU A 41 -9.60 18.90 2.77
CA LEU A 41 -9.61 18.79 4.24
C LEU A 41 -8.83 19.94 4.92
N SER A 42 -9.16 21.18 4.53
CA SER A 42 -8.53 22.42 5.01
C SER A 42 -7.04 22.61 4.62
N ARG A 43 -6.49 21.79 3.71
CA ARG A 43 -5.16 22.00 3.11
C ARG A 43 -5.24 22.87 1.88
N THR A 44 -4.16 23.61 1.62
CA THR A 44 -3.94 24.29 0.35
C THR A 44 -3.62 23.28 -0.77
N PRO A 45 -3.87 23.62 -2.05
CA PRO A 45 -3.45 22.78 -3.17
C PRO A 45 -1.96 22.44 -3.16
N ALA A 46 -1.10 23.39 -2.75
CA ALA A 46 0.34 23.19 -2.63
C ALA A 46 0.70 22.14 -1.56
N GLN A 47 0.02 22.16 -0.41
CA GLN A 47 0.19 21.13 0.63
C GLN A 47 -0.29 19.75 0.16
N ALA A 48 -1.38 19.69 -0.62
CA ALA A 48 -1.87 18.45 -1.19
C ALA A 48 -0.89 17.87 -2.23
N ASP A 49 -0.32 18.71 -3.10
CA ASP A 49 0.73 18.32 -4.05
C ASP A 49 1.97 17.80 -3.34
N ALA A 50 2.47 18.51 -2.31
CA ALA A 50 3.64 18.09 -1.53
C ALA A 50 3.41 16.75 -0.80
N PHE A 51 2.22 16.54 -0.24
CA PHE A 51 1.85 15.26 0.36
C PHE A 51 1.85 14.13 -0.67
N LEU A 52 1.31 14.37 -1.86
CA LEU A 52 1.26 13.37 -2.92
C LEU A 52 2.66 13.00 -3.43
N ASP A 53 3.55 13.99 -3.57
CA ASP A 53 4.94 13.76 -3.96
C ASP A 53 5.68 12.93 -2.90
N TYR A 54 5.48 13.25 -1.61
CA TYR A 54 6.01 12.44 -0.52
C TYR A 54 5.47 11.01 -0.55
N LEU A 55 4.15 10.82 -0.65
CA LEU A 55 3.50 9.51 -0.68
C LEU A 55 4.04 8.62 -1.82
N LEU A 56 4.22 9.20 -3.01
CA LEU A 56 4.76 8.48 -4.16
C LEU A 56 6.26 8.20 -4.04
N SER A 57 7.01 9.02 -3.29
CA SER A 57 8.44 8.81 -3.05
C SER A 57 8.72 7.65 -2.10
N VAL A 58 7.86 7.46 -1.09
CA VAL A 58 7.98 6.35 -0.12
C VAL A 58 7.25 5.08 -0.58
N GLY A 59 6.43 5.19 -1.62
CA GLY A 59 5.67 4.08 -2.19
C GLY A 59 6.55 3.14 -3.03
N HIS A 60 6.47 1.85 -2.74
CA HIS A 60 7.13 0.81 -3.54
C HIS A 60 6.23 0.40 -4.72
N LEU A 61 6.76 0.48 -5.93
CA LEU A 61 6.08 -0.01 -7.12
C LEU A 61 6.24 -1.53 -7.19
N GLN A 62 5.17 -2.26 -6.88
CA GLN A 62 5.14 -3.72 -7.03
C GLN A 62 4.45 -4.08 -8.34
N GLU A 63 5.11 -4.92 -9.14
CA GLU A 63 4.46 -5.59 -10.27
C GLU A 63 3.75 -6.84 -9.76
N ILE A 64 2.53 -7.02 -10.25
CA ILE A 64 1.70 -8.20 -9.98
C ILE A 64 1.20 -8.79 -11.28
N PHE A 65 0.87 -10.07 -11.24
CA PHE A 65 0.54 -10.87 -12.39
C PHE A 65 -0.71 -11.68 -12.05
N PHE A 66 -1.83 -11.38 -12.69
CA PHE A 66 -3.14 -11.99 -12.41
C PHE A 66 -3.16 -13.51 -12.59
N HIS A 67 -2.71 -14.26 -11.58
CA HIS A 67 -2.55 -15.72 -11.67
C HIS A 67 -3.72 -16.50 -11.05
N TRP A 68 -4.47 -15.94 -10.09
CA TRP A 68 -5.48 -16.68 -9.30
C TRP A 68 -6.90 -16.06 -9.41
N ARG A 69 -7.96 -16.90 -9.37
CA ARG A 69 -9.38 -16.51 -9.55
C ARG A 69 -10.34 -17.32 -8.66
N PRO A 70 -11.45 -16.71 -8.19
CA PRO A 70 -11.51 -15.54 -7.32
C PRO A 70 -11.29 -15.92 -5.86
N ALA A 71 -10.63 -15.04 -5.10
CA ALA A 71 -10.30 -15.27 -3.69
C ALA A 71 -11.23 -14.48 -2.74
N LEU A 72 -11.58 -13.25 -3.09
CA LEU A 72 -12.42 -12.35 -2.32
C LEU A 72 -13.87 -12.33 -2.79
N HIS A 73 -14.71 -11.61 -2.02
CA HIS A 73 -16.12 -11.43 -2.33
C HIS A 73 -16.33 -10.55 -3.56
N ASP A 74 -15.61 -9.42 -3.63
CA ASP A 74 -15.53 -8.58 -4.81
C ASP A 74 -14.31 -8.98 -5.66
N PRO A 75 -14.50 -9.47 -6.90
CA PRO A 75 -13.40 -9.79 -7.80
C PRO A 75 -12.48 -8.60 -8.12
N ASP A 76 -12.95 -7.37 -8.01
CA ASP A 76 -12.14 -6.18 -8.29
C ASP A 76 -11.09 -5.94 -7.19
N ASP A 77 -11.32 -6.46 -5.98
CA ASP A 77 -10.38 -6.38 -4.84
C ASP A 77 -9.30 -7.46 -4.84
N ASP A 78 -9.44 -8.51 -5.66
CA ASP A 78 -8.42 -9.56 -5.79
C ASP A 78 -7.08 -8.95 -6.24
N LEU A 79 -7.11 -7.87 -7.02
CA LEU A 79 -5.90 -7.11 -7.40
C LEU A 79 -5.15 -6.58 -6.17
N ILE A 80 -5.88 -6.06 -5.18
CA ILE A 80 -5.30 -5.47 -3.97
C ILE A 80 -4.77 -6.58 -3.06
N LEU A 81 -5.47 -7.71 -2.96
CA LEU A 81 -4.96 -8.88 -2.25
C LEU A 81 -3.69 -9.42 -2.90
N GLU A 82 -3.69 -9.59 -4.21
CA GLU A 82 -2.52 -10.09 -4.95
C GLU A 82 -1.32 -9.15 -4.78
N LEU A 83 -1.55 -7.83 -4.85
CA LEU A 83 -0.56 -6.81 -4.53
C LEU A 83 0.03 -7.01 -3.14
N ALA A 84 -0.83 -7.19 -2.13
CA ALA A 84 -0.39 -7.38 -0.76
C ALA A 84 0.43 -8.67 -0.58
N VAL A 85 0.03 -9.77 -1.24
CA VAL A 85 0.77 -11.03 -1.21
C VAL A 85 2.13 -10.90 -1.90
N ALA A 86 2.16 -10.35 -3.11
CA ALA A 86 3.39 -10.18 -3.90
C ALA A 86 4.39 -9.24 -3.22
N ALA A 87 3.90 -8.20 -2.55
CA ALA A 87 4.73 -7.25 -1.80
C ALA A 87 5.11 -7.74 -0.38
N GLY A 88 4.65 -8.92 0.05
CA GLY A 88 4.90 -9.43 1.41
C GLY A 88 4.28 -8.55 2.51
N CYS A 89 3.18 -7.86 2.20
CA CYS A 89 2.51 -6.96 3.13
C CYS A 89 1.88 -7.74 4.29
N ARG A 90 1.96 -7.17 5.49
CA ARG A 90 1.24 -7.69 6.67
C ARG A 90 -0.18 -7.16 6.78
N TYR A 91 -0.45 -6.01 6.15
CA TYR A 91 -1.68 -5.27 6.32
C TYR A 91 -2.23 -4.76 4.99
N ILE A 92 -3.55 -4.82 4.82
CA ILE A 92 -4.31 -4.03 3.84
C ILE A 92 -5.02 -2.94 4.63
N VAL A 93 -4.83 -1.68 4.26
CA VAL A 93 -5.47 -0.55 4.94
C VAL A 93 -6.60 0.00 4.06
N SER A 94 -7.85 -0.18 4.49
CA SER A 94 -9.04 0.22 3.72
C SER A 94 -10.19 0.65 4.64
N HIS A 95 -11.09 1.50 4.15
CA HIS A 95 -12.34 1.77 4.84
C HIS A 95 -13.37 0.64 4.63
N ASN A 96 -13.31 -0.09 3.52
CA ASN A 96 -14.24 -1.20 3.23
C ASN A 96 -13.63 -2.57 3.61
N ILE A 97 -13.54 -2.83 4.91
CA ILE A 97 -12.95 -4.09 5.43
C ILE A 97 -13.75 -5.34 5.01
N ARG A 98 -15.02 -5.16 4.66
CA ARG A 98 -15.93 -6.27 4.36
C ARG A 98 -15.51 -7.01 3.09
N ASP A 99 -14.93 -6.31 2.12
CA ASP A 99 -14.52 -6.92 0.85
C ASP A 99 -13.27 -7.79 1.03
N PHE A 100 -12.45 -7.47 2.03
CA PHE A 100 -11.24 -8.20 2.40
C PHE A 100 -11.48 -9.30 3.44
N GLN A 101 -12.70 -9.84 3.52
CA GLN A 101 -12.95 -11.00 4.38
C GLN A 101 -12.16 -12.21 3.88
N GLY A 102 -11.51 -12.91 4.82
CA GLY A 102 -10.72 -14.11 4.50
C GLY A 102 -9.28 -13.84 4.04
N VAL A 103 -8.80 -12.58 3.99
CA VAL A 103 -7.40 -12.28 3.66
C VAL A 103 -6.39 -12.88 4.65
N LYS A 104 -6.84 -13.22 5.86
CA LYS A 104 -6.03 -13.86 6.91
C LYS A 104 -5.39 -15.18 6.49
N ARG A 105 -5.97 -15.92 5.54
CA ARG A 105 -5.38 -17.17 5.03
C ARG A 105 -4.05 -16.97 4.30
N TRP A 106 -3.75 -15.73 3.88
CA TRP A 106 -2.45 -15.33 3.31
C TRP A 106 -1.55 -14.62 4.33
N GLY A 107 -1.87 -14.66 5.62
CA GLY A 107 -1.10 -13.96 6.66
C GLY A 107 -1.30 -12.43 6.65
N ILE A 108 -2.31 -11.94 5.93
CA ILE A 108 -2.62 -10.51 5.80
C ILE A 108 -3.80 -10.15 6.72
N GLU A 109 -3.73 -8.99 7.35
CA GLU A 109 -4.85 -8.44 8.12
C GLU A 109 -5.40 -7.15 7.46
N ALA A 110 -6.71 -7.09 7.24
CA ALA A 110 -7.37 -5.88 6.77
C ALA A 110 -7.74 -4.97 7.97
N LEU A 111 -7.28 -3.71 7.95
CA LEU A 111 -7.50 -2.73 9.02
C LEU A 111 -7.99 -1.39 8.45
N THR A 112 -8.77 -0.65 9.25
CA THR A 112 -9.09 0.74 8.89
C THR A 112 -7.86 1.63 9.13
N PRO A 113 -7.74 2.79 8.43
CA PRO A 113 -6.63 3.70 8.66
C PRO A 113 -6.43 4.08 10.13
N GLY A 114 -7.52 4.36 10.86
CA GLY A 114 -7.46 4.66 12.29
C GLY A 114 -6.92 3.51 13.14
N ARG A 115 -7.33 2.26 12.86
CA ARG A 115 -6.81 1.08 13.56
C ARG A 115 -5.34 0.81 13.23
N PHE A 116 -4.96 1.02 11.97
CA PHE A 116 -3.57 0.88 11.55
C PHE A 116 -2.66 1.88 12.26
N LEU A 117 -3.07 3.16 12.39
CA LEU A 117 -2.30 4.16 13.13
C LEU A 117 -2.09 3.75 14.59
N HIS A 118 -3.12 3.30 15.30
CA HIS A 118 -2.96 2.79 16.68
C HIS A 118 -2.04 1.56 16.77
N ARG A 119 -1.96 0.75 15.70
CA ARG A 119 -1.11 -0.44 15.66
C ARG A 119 0.38 -0.08 15.56
N ILE A 120 0.70 0.97 14.79
CA ILE A 120 2.08 1.38 14.54
C ILE A 120 2.55 2.46 15.51
N ASP A 121 1.63 3.08 16.25
CA ASP A 121 1.95 4.04 17.29
C ASP A 121 2.64 3.34 18.47
N PRO A 122 3.94 3.62 18.73
CA PRO A 122 4.67 3.01 19.83
C PRO A 122 4.11 3.42 21.21
N THR A 123 3.32 4.50 21.28
CA THR A 123 2.72 4.97 22.54
C THR A 123 1.38 4.32 22.87
N SER A 124 0.84 3.52 21.95
CA SER A 124 -0.44 2.82 22.10
C SER A 124 -0.34 1.45 22.81
N GLN A 125 0.85 1.02 23.28
CA GLN A 125 0.97 -0.16 24.16
C GLN A 125 0.53 0.20 25.59
N PRO A 126 -0.35 -0.60 26.22
CA PRO A 126 -0.64 -0.43 27.65
C PRO A 126 0.66 -0.62 28.47
N PRO A 127 0.85 0.13 29.56
CA PRO A 127 2.03 -0.03 30.41
C PRO A 127 2.16 -1.48 30.87
N LEU A 128 3.38 -2.02 30.81
CA LEU A 128 3.68 -3.37 31.29
C LEU A 128 3.20 -3.49 32.76
N PRO A 129 2.54 -4.59 33.15
CA PRO A 129 2.20 -4.81 34.54
C PRO A 129 3.47 -4.85 35.41
N PRO A 130 3.41 -4.37 36.66
CA PRO A 130 4.57 -4.41 37.55
C PRO A 130 5.04 -5.86 37.71
N SER A 131 6.36 -6.07 37.60
CA SER A 131 6.97 -7.36 37.88
C SER A 131 6.78 -7.70 39.35
N SER A 132 6.13 -8.83 39.62
CA SER A 132 5.97 -9.40 40.97
C SER A 132 7.30 -9.76 41.62
#